data_AF-A0A154IEZ9-F1
#
_entry.id   AF-A0A154IEZ9-F1
#
_cell.length_a   1.000
_cell.length_b   1.000
_cell.length_c   1.000
_cell.angle_alpha   90.00
_cell.angle_beta   90.00
_cell.angle_gamma   90.00
#
_symmetry.space_group_name_H-M   'P 1'
#
loop_
_entity.id
_entity.type
_entity.pdbx_description
1 polymer ?
#
loop_
_entity_poly.entity_id
_entity_poly.type
_entity_poly.pdbx_seq_one_letter_code
_entity_poly.pdbx_strand_id
1 'polypeptide(L)'
;MLGFILSEVRKVVGLKKITFSLGSDPAEISESFFLHMNNIISNVKNGVLIVFDEVENISPKTAASAHWRIGDDTLLFWQIIRSYIQSESQGKISISIFGTNPYILEAPKINDVANPMYLYAQKRFIPSLSFDDTREMVERLGYFMGLEFPPEIIANLQQEFGGHPFFTRQVCSKIHQIASVSRPVRVSLALLSRAKTEFQGQLEQYLRDIVEHLRDNYFNEFCVLRAVVEGDKSELTEYGNEAPDLIDHLIGYGVVERRGEDFDIRFDAIKSILQRLVSSNSESRWAEISRRRNDLEVSIRIALYHWSRNVSAEQWHEVLSSSLTGKRFDGLTTTEPSALFSSRESPLYLSDLLGFLKNERVLVYLGARRSQIVRYISMLSIDCARMPMQIA
;
A
#
# COMPACT_ATOMS: atom_id res chain seq x y z
N MET A 1 -14.47 20.01 -10.46
CA MET A 1 -13.00 19.86 -10.56
C MET A 1 -12.44 20.31 -11.91
N LEU A 2 -12.90 19.79 -13.05
CA LEU A 2 -12.34 20.11 -14.38
C LEU A 2 -12.27 21.62 -14.70
N GLY A 3 -13.34 22.38 -14.43
CA GLY A 3 -13.34 23.84 -14.63
C GLY A 3 -12.35 24.60 -13.74
N PHE A 4 -12.04 24.06 -12.56
CA PHE A 4 -11.00 24.59 -11.67
C PHE A 4 -9.61 24.35 -12.26
N ILE A 5 -9.35 23.15 -12.80
CA ILE A 5 -8.08 22.84 -13.49
C ILE A 5 -7.87 23.80 -14.67
N LEU A 6 -8.89 23.99 -15.52
CA LEU A 6 -8.81 24.95 -16.63
C LEU A 6 -8.46 26.37 -16.15
N SER A 7 -9.05 26.79 -15.01
CA SER A 7 -8.80 28.10 -14.42
C SER A 7 -7.36 28.25 -13.91
N GLU A 8 -6.83 27.24 -13.21
CA GLU A 8 -5.46 27.27 -12.68
C GLU A 8 -4.41 27.16 -13.79
N VAL A 9 -4.60 26.28 -14.77
CA VAL A 9 -3.70 26.20 -15.94
C VAL A 9 -3.68 27.53 -16.68
N ARG A 10 -4.86 28.13 -16.94
CA ARG A 10 -4.97 29.42 -17.61
C ARG A 10 -4.23 30.54 -16.87
N LYS A 11 -4.33 30.55 -15.54
CA LYS A 11 -3.61 31.49 -14.66
C LYS A 11 -2.09 31.31 -14.76
N VAL A 12 -1.58 30.07 -14.74
CA VAL A 12 -0.15 29.78 -14.89
C VAL A 12 0.39 30.25 -16.24
N VAL A 13 -0.43 30.17 -17.30
CA VAL A 13 -0.08 30.65 -18.64
C VAL A 13 -0.20 32.19 -18.79
N GLY A 14 -0.65 32.90 -17.75
CA GLY A 14 -0.78 34.36 -17.76
C GLY A 14 -1.99 34.89 -18.53
N LEU A 15 -2.98 34.04 -18.79
CA LEU A 15 -4.22 34.41 -19.48
C LEU A 15 -5.28 34.91 -18.48
N LYS A 16 -6.14 35.85 -18.91
CA LYS A 16 -7.19 36.44 -18.06
C LYS A 16 -8.14 35.38 -17.51
N LYS A 17 -8.50 35.46 -16.22
CA LYS A 17 -9.47 34.57 -15.59
C LYS A 17 -10.83 34.65 -16.28
N ILE A 18 -11.44 33.50 -16.53
CA ILE A 18 -12.78 33.33 -17.10
C ILE A 18 -13.47 32.17 -16.39
N THR A 19 -14.80 32.21 -16.36
CA THR A 19 -15.64 31.11 -15.90
C THR A 19 -15.89 30.16 -17.07
N PHE A 20 -15.65 28.87 -16.87
CA PHE A 20 -15.92 27.84 -17.88
C PHE A 20 -17.30 27.25 -17.67
N SER A 21 -18.09 27.18 -18.75
CA SER A 21 -19.28 26.34 -18.82
C SER A 21 -18.89 25.04 -19.50
N LEU A 22 -19.00 23.92 -18.80
CA LEU A 22 -18.63 22.61 -19.34
C LEU A 22 -19.84 21.79 -19.81
N GLY A 23 -21.06 22.31 -19.66
CA GLY A 23 -22.26 21.53 -19.98
C GLY A 23 -22.74 20.67 -18.82
N SER A 24 -23.65 19.75 -19.13
CA SER A 24 -24.40 18.97 -18.11
C SER A 24 -24.27 17.46 -18.21
N ASP A 25 -23.96 16.92 -19.39
CA ASP A 25 -23.72 15.48 -19.59
C ASP A 25 -22.22 15.18 -19.82
N PRO A 26 -21.76 13.94 -19.56
CA PRO A 26 -20.35 13.60 -19.64
C PRO A 26 -19.68 13.83 -21.00
N ALA A 27 -20.41 13.67 -22.10
CA ALA A 27 -19.85 13.84 -23.45
C ALA A 27 -19.62 15.33 -23.73
N GLU A 28 -20.61 16.17 -23.44
CA GLU A 28 -20.50 17.63 -23.54
C GLU A 28 -19.37 18.18 -22.66
N ILE A 29 -19.23 17.65 -21.43
CA ILE A 29 -18.16 18.01 -20.49
C ILE A 29 -16.79 17.64 -21.05
N SER A 30 -16.65 16.46 -21.63
CA SER A 30 -15.39 16.02 -22.24
C SER A 30 -15.01 16.92 -23.42
N GLU A 31 -15.91 17.13 -24.38
CA GLU A 31 -15.65 17.97 -25.55
C GLU A 31 -15.31 19.42 -25.16
N SER A 32 -16.08 20.00 -24.24
CA SER A 32 -15.84 21.35 -23.73
C SER A 32 -14.50 21.46 -23.03
N PHE A 33 -14.14 20.46 -22.22
CA PHE A 33 -12.83 20.43 -21.56
C PHE A 33 -11.68 20.39 -22.57
N PHE A 34 -11.77 19.53 -23.58
CA PHE A 34 -10.76 19.42 -24.64
C PHE A 34 -10.61 20.74 -25.41
N LEU A 35 -11.72 21.36 -25.82
CA LEU A 35 -11.72 22.63 -26.52
C LEU A 35 -11.03 23.72 -25.69
N HIS A 36 -11.42 23.87 -24.43
CA HIS A 36 -10.84 24.88 -23.55
C HIS A 36 -9.37 24.62 -23.24
N MET A 37 -9.00 23.38 -22.96
CA MET A 37 -7.61 23.04 -22.65
C MET A 37 -6.72 23.24 -23.89
N ASN A 38 -7.14 22.82 -25.09
CA ASN A 38 -6.40 23.07 -26.32
C ASN A 38 -6.19 24.58 -26.60
N ASN A 39 -7.22 25.40 -26.34
CA ASN A 39 -7.10 26.85 -26.43
C ASN A 39 -6.12 27.44 -25.42
N ILE A 40 -5.98 26.84 -24.23
CA ILE A 40 -4.99 27.28 -23.24
C ILE A 40 -3.59 26.81 -23.63
N ILE A 41 -3.44 25.53 -23.99
CA ILE A 41 -2.16 24.88 -24.32
C ILE A 41 -1.56 25.38 -25.64
N SER A 42 -2.34 25.91 -26.57
CA SER A 42 -1.80 26.60 -27.75
C SER A 42 -0.98 27.84 -27.41
N ASN A 43 -1.23 28.46 -26.25
CA ASN A 43 -0.49 29.62 -25.75
C ASN A 43 0.73 29.24 -24.89
N VAL A 44 0.93 27.96 -24.64
CA VAL A 44 1.97 27.42 -23.77
C VAL A 44 3.27 27.24 -24.54
N LYS A 45 4.34 27.91 -24.08
CA LYS A 45 5.70 27.78 -24.64
C LYS A 45 6.48 26.59 -24.07
N ASN A 46 6.32 26.29 -22.78
CA ASN A 46 7.00 25.23 -22.05
C ASN A 46 5.97 24.25 -21.48
N GLY A 47 6.31 22.97 -21.26
CA GLY A 47 5.36 22.03 -20.67
C GLY A 47 4.73 22.49 -19.35
N VAL A 48 3.49 22.08 -19.11
CA VAL A 48 2.71 22.32 -17.88
C VAL A 48 2.65 21.02 -17.09
N LEU A 49 3.05 21.08 -15.82
CA LEU A 49 2.87 20.02 -14.84
C LEU A 49 1.63 20.29 -14.00
N ILE A 50 0.67 19.38 -14.01
CA ILE A 50 -0.50 19.42 -13.13
C ILE A 50 -0.23 18.48 -11.95
N VAL A 51 -0.25 19.03 -10.74
CA VAL A 51 -0.02 18.28 -9.51
C VAL A 51 -1.35 18.07 -8.79
N PHE A 52 -1.69 16.81 -8.57
CA PHE A 52 -2.81 16.41 -7.71
C PHE A 52 -2.23 15.98 -6.36
N ASP A 53 -2.37 16.84 -5.35
CA ASP A 53 -2.02 16.51 -3.97
C ASP A 53 -3.25 15.97 -3.23
N GLU A 54 -3.03 15.08 -2.26
CA GLU A 54 -4.06 14.33 -1.54
C GLU A 54 -5.13 13.71 -2.46
N VAL A 55 -4.69 12.91 -3.45
CA VAL A 55 -5.58 12.26 -4.44
C VAL A 55 -6.69 11.42 -3.80
N GLU A 56 -6.51 10.98 -2.55
CA GLU A 56 -7.53 10.32 -1.74
C GLU A 56 -8.87 11.08 -1.69
N ASN A 57 -8.84 12.42 -1.80
CA ASN A 57 -10.02 13.27 -1.76
C ASN A 57 -10.92 13.15 -3.01
N ILE A 58 -10.38 12.61 -4.11
CA ILE A 58 -11.11 12.35 -5.37
C ILE A 58 -11.05 10.88 -5.79
N SER A 59 -10.70 10.00 -4.84
CA SER A 59 -10.50 8.57 -5.06
C SER A 59 -11.64 7.74 -4.46
N PRO A 60 -11.90 6.54 -5.01
CA PRO A 60 -12.97 5.67 -4.54
C PRO A 60 -12.59 5.14 -3.16
N LYS A 61 -13.59 4.81 -2.33
CA LYS A 61 -13.45 4.36 -0.93
C LYS A 61 -12.88 5.39 0.05
N THR A 62 -11.88 6.18 -0.34
CA THR A 62 -11.15 7.10 0.55
C THR A 62 -11.77 8.50 0.62
N ALA A 63 -12.42 8.98 -0.44
CA ALA A 63 -12.91 10.35 -0.48
C ALA A 63 -13.97 10.62 0.61
N ALA A 64 -13.93 11.82 1.20
CA ALA A 64 -14.95 12.24 2.17
C ALA A 64 -16.34 12.40 1.53
N SER A 65 -16.37 12.88 0.28
CA SER A 65 -17.59 13.14 -0.47
C SER A 65 -18.13 11.90 -1.18
N ALA A 66 -19.44 11.65 -1.06
CA ALA A 66 -20.07 10.43 -1.56
C ALA A 66 -19.96 10.23 -3.09
N HIS A 67 -20.02 11.32 -3.87
CA HIS A 67 -19.93 11.27 -5.34
C HIS A 67 -18.56 10.79 -5.85
N TRP A 68 -17.47 11.09 -5.12
CA TRP A 68 -16.15 10.51 -5.39
C TRP A 68 -15.97 9.13 -4.76
N ARG A 69 -16.49 8.93 -3.53
CA ARG A 69 -16.24 7.71 -2.76
C ARG A 69 -16.93 6.48 -3.34
N ILE A 70 -18.17 6.65 -3.78
CA ILE A 70 -19.08 5.57 -4.21
C ILE A 70 -19.63 5.83 -5.61
N GLY A 71 -19.80 7.10 -5.99
CA GLY A 71 -20.30 7.47 -7.32
C GLY A 71 -19.28 7.30 -8.44
N ASP A 72 -19.68 7.70 -9.64
CA ASP A 72 -18.88 7.52 -10.87
C ASP A 72 -18.01 8.73 -11.22
N ASP A 73 -18.01 9.79 -10.39
CA ASP A 73 -17.26 11.02 -10.69
C ASP A 73 -15.76 10.76 -10.79
N THR A 74 -15.19 9.88 -9.96
CA THR A 74 -13.79 9.44 -10.07
C THR A 74 -13.52 8.85 -11.46
N LEU A 75 -14.40 7.96 -11.92
CA LEU A 75 -14.26 7.30 -13.20
C LEU A 75 -14.31 8.31 -14.35
N LEU A 76 -15.38 9.12 -14.40
CA LEU A 76 -15.59 10.11 -15.45
C LEU A 76 -14.48 11.16 -15.49
N PHE A 77 -14.07 11.65 -14.33
CA PHE A 77 -13.00 12.63 -14.21
C PHE A 77 -11.68 12.10 -14.78
N TRP A 78 -11.24 10.92 -14.34
CA TRP A 78 -9.98 10.36 -14.79
C TRP A 78 -10.02 9.86 -16.24
N GLN A 79 -11.19 9.43 -16.74
CA GLN A 79 -11.38 9.15 -18.18
C GLN A 79 -11.11 10.39 -19.01
N ILE A 80 -11.69 11.54 -18.65
CA ILE A 80 -11.50 12.80 -19.39
C ILE A 80 -10.04 13.25 -19.32
N ILE A 81 -9.44 13.26 -18.12
CA ILE A 81 -8.03 13.68 -17.92
C ILE A 81 -7.08 12.78 -18.70
N ARG A 82 -7.18 11.45 -18.54
CA ARG A 82 -6.32 10.49 -19.24
C ARG A 82 -6.49 10.58 -20.75
N SER A 83 -7.72 10.64 -21.25
CA SER A 83 -8.00 10.75 -22.68
C SER A 83 -7.40 12.03 -23.27
N TYR A 84 -7.53 13.15 -22.55
CA TYR A 84 -6.95 14.41 -22.99
C TYR A 84 -5.42 14.32 -23.10
N ILE A 85 -4.76 13.85 -22.04
CA ILE A 85 -3.29 13.74 -22.00
C ILE A 85 -2.78 12.80 -23.10
N GLN A 86 -3.47 11.68 -23.34
CA GLN A 86 -3.10 10.74 -24.40
C GLN A 86 -3.33 11.30 -25.80
N SER A 87 -4.34 12.14 -26.00
CA SER A 87 -4.59 12.81 -27.28
C SER A 87 -3.61 13.97 -27.56
N GLU A 88 -3.00 14.52 -26.51
CA GLU A 88 -2.08 15.64 -26.60
C GLU A 88 -0.71 15.16 -27.09
N SER A 89 -0.55 15.14 -28.42
CA SER A 89 0.63 14.60 -29.09
C SER A 89 1.94 15.37 -28.88
N GLN A 90 1.91 16.59 -28.34
CA GLN A 90 3.11 17.43 -28.17
C GLN A 90 3.79 17.26 -26.81
N GLY A 91 3.24 16.45 -25.90
CA GLY A 91 3.81 16.20 -24.58
C GLY A 91 3.92 17.46 -23.72
N LYS A 92 3.08 18.46 -23.98
CA LYS A 92 3.00 19.73 -23.26
C LYS A 92 2.32 19.61 -21.91
N ILE A 93 1.64 18.51 -21.63
CA ILE A 93 1.03 18.24 -20.33
C ILE A 93 1.66 17.03 -19.68
N SER A 94 1.99 17.16 -18.40
CA SER A 94 2.34 16.05 -17.52
C SER A 94 1.50 16.12 -16.26
N ILE A 95 1.26 14.97 -15.62
CA ILE A 95 0.59 14.91 -14.32
C ILE A 95 1.47 14.24 -13.29
N SER A 96 1.43 14.74 -12.07
CA SER A 96 1.97 14.08 -10.88
C SER A 96 0.87 13.91 -9.86
N ILE A 97 0.81 12.75 -9.23
CA ILE A 97 -0.21 12.37 -8.26
C ILE A 97 0.51 12.06 -6.95
N PHE A 98 0.06 12.72 -5.88
CA PHE A 98 0.53 12.54 -4.52
C PHE A 98 -0.66 12.16 -3.64
N GLY A 99 -0.41 11.27 -2.69
CA GLY A 99 -1.43 10.82 -1.76
C GLY A 99 -0.88 9.77 -0.82
N THR A 100 -1.66 9.47 0.20
CA THR A 100 -1.31 8.49 1.23
C THR A 100 -1.76 7.07 0.88
N ASN A 101 -2.75 6.93 0.00
CA ASN A 101 -3.31 5.66 -0.42
C ASN A 101 -3.15 5.44 -1.94
N PRO A 102 -2.38 4.44 -2.39
CA PRO A 102 -2.18 4.16 -3.81
C PRO A 102 -3.30 3.37 -4.50
N TYR A 103 -4.40 3.04 -3.82
CA TYR A 103 -5.50 2.19 -4.30
C TYR A 103 -6.01 2.58 -5.70
N ILE A 104 -6.10 3.88 -6.01
CA ILE A 104 -6.54 4.37 -7.33
C ILE A 104 -5.62 3.96 -8.49
N LEU A 105 -4.35 3.64 -8.24
CA LEU A 105 -3.41 3.15 -9.24
C LEU A 105 -3.38 1.61 -9.32
N GLU A 106 -3.89 0.93 -8.29
CA GLU A 106 -3.81 -0.54 -8.10
C GLU A 106 -5.10 -1.26 -8.46
N ALA A 107 -6.24 -0.62 -8.25
CA ALA A 107 -7.52 -1.24 -8.51
C ALA A 107 -7.75 -1.36 -10.02
N PRO A 108 -7.92 -2.56 -10.60
CA PRO A 108 -8.19 -2.70 -12.03
C PRO A 108 -9.59 -2.18 -12.42
N LYS A 109 -10.51 -2.09 -11.44
CA LYS A 109 -11.88 -1.65 -11.64
C LYS A 109 -12.36 -0.72 -10.53
N ILE A 110 -13.26 0.19 -10.90
CA ILE A 110 -14.05 1.05 -10.01
C ILE A 110 -15.50 0.85 -10.42
N ASN A 111 -16.38 0.50 -9.47
CA ASN A 111 -17.80 0.23 -9.72
C ASN A 111 -18.03 -0.74 -10.91
N ASP A 112 -17.27 -1.84 -10.96
CA ASP A 112 -17.26 -2.84 -12.05
C ASP A 112 -16.82 -2.35 -13.44
N VAL A 113 -16.51 -1.06 -13.59
CA VAL A 113 -15.95 -0.47 -14.81
C VAL A 113 -14.42 -0.42 -14.74
N ALA A 114 -13.75 -0.55 -15.88
CA ALA A 114 -12.29 -0.46 -15.96
C ALA A 114 -11.78 0.88 -15.39
N ASN A 115 -10.80 0.81 -14.49
CA ASN A 115 -10.22 1.99 -13.87
C ASN A 115 -9.26 2.71 -14.84
N PRO A 116 -9.49 3.98 -15.20
CA PRO A 116 -8.61 4.74 -16.08
C PRO A 116 -7.25 5.00 -15.47
N MET A 117 -7.08 4.91 -14.16
CA MET A 117 -5.82 5.17 -13.47
C MET A 117 -5.02 3.91 -13.18
N TYR A 118 -5.59 2.72 -13.44
CA TYR A 118 -4.91 1.45 -13.21
C TYR A 118 -3.59 1.39 -14.00
N LEU A 119 -2.48 1.25 -13.26
CA LEU A 119 -1.11 1.23 -13.78
C LEU A 119 -0.75 2.43 -14.69
N TYR A 120 -1.49 3.54 -14.60
CA TYR A 120 -1.25 4.72 -15.45
C TYR A 120 0.07 5.40 -15.10
N ALA A 121 0.43 5.42 -13.82
CA ALA A 121 1.67 5.97 -13.31
C ALA A 121 2.39 4.94 -12.42
N GLN A 122 3.72 4.99 -12.40
CA GLN A 122 4.50 4.15 -11.50
C GLN A 122 4.29 4.62 -10.06
N LYS A 123 3.72 3.75 -9.21
CA LYS A 123 3.67 3.95 -7.76
C LYS A 123 5.09 4.03 -7.21
N ARG A 124 5.43 5.11 -6.52
CA ARG A 124 6.71 5.29 -5.83
C ARG A 124 6.46 5.81 -4.43
N PHE A 125 6.82 5.01 -3.43
CA PHE A 125 6.79 5.44 -2.03
C PHE A 125 7.97 6.36 -1.73
N ILE A 126 7.73 7.34 -0.87
CA ILE A 126 8.79 8.22 -0.36
C ILE A 126 9.44 7.49 0.82
N PRO A 127 10.73 7.13 0.73
CA PRO A 127 11.41 6.41 1.80
C PRO A 127 11.57 7.31 3.05
N SER A 128 11.74 6.68 4.20
CA SER A 128 12.17 7.38 5.41
C SER A 128 13.58 7.96 5.25
N LEU A 129 13.89 8.99 6.04
CA LEU A 129 15.18 9.67 5.99
C LEU A 129 16.31 8.76 6.49
N SER A 130 17.46 8.86 5.83
CA SER A 130 18.70 8.31 6.37
C SER A 130 19.12 9.07 7.63
N PHE A 131 20.08 8.53 8.39
CA PHE A 131 20.63 9.25 9.53
C PHE A 131 21.19 10.63 9.12
N ASP A 132 21.88 10.71 7.99
CA ASP A 132 22.49 11.95 7.50
C ASP A 132 21.40 12.97 7.08
N ASP A 133 20.34 12.52 6.42
CA ASP A 133 19.21 13.39 6.04
C ASP A 133 18.43 13.88 7.27
N THR A 134 18.22 12.99 8.26
CA THR A 134 17.60 13.37 9.55
C THR A 134 18.47 14.39 10.27
N ARG A 135 19.79 14.20 10.30
CA ARG A 135 20.73 15.17 10.88
C ARG A 135 20.62 16.51 10.18
N GLU A 136 20.70 16.54 8.85
CA GLU A 136 20.59 17.79 8.08
C GLU A 136 19.27 18.51 8.38
N MET A 137 18.15 17.79 8.35
CA MET A 137 16.83 18.36 8.62
C MET A 137 16.76 18.96 10.03
N VAL A 138 17.18 18.20 11.05
CA VAL A 138 17.08 18.59 12.47
C VAL A 138 18.01 19.76 12.77
N GLU A 139 19.27 19.70 12.32
CA GLU A 139 20.25 20.77 12.54
C GLU A 139 19.85 22.05 11.82
N ARG A 140 19.45 21.96 10.55
CA ARG A 140 19.08 23.14 9.75
C ARG A 140 17.85 23.84 10.31
N LEU A 141 16.78 23.10 10.64
CA LEU A 141 15.58 23.68 11.23
C LEU A 141 15.84 24.16 12.66
N GLY A 142 16.57 23.39 13.46
CA GLY A 142 16.95 23.74 14.82
C GLY A 142 17.74 25.04 14.88
N TYR A 143 18.71 25.22 13.97
CA TYR A 143 19.52 26.42 13.87
C TYR A 143 18.66 27.69 13.71
N PHE A 144 17.69 27.68 12.80
CA PHE A 144 16.77 28.82 12.63
C PHE A 144 15.88 29.09 13.85
N MET A 145 15.72 28.10 14.74
CA MET A 145 14.92 28.20 15.96
C MET A 145 15.77 28.46 17.22
N GLY A 146 17.10 28.62 17.07
CA GLY A 146 18.03 28.76 18.19
C GLY A 146 18.16 27.50 19.03
N LEU A 147 18.03 26.33 18.42
CA LEU A 147 18.22 25.03 19.05
C LEU A 147 19.44 24.33 18.46
N GLU A 148 20.31 23.85 19.33
CA GLU A 148 21.46 23.03 18.95
C GLU A 148 21.16 21.58 19.35
N PHE A 149 21.16 20.68 18.36
CA PHE A 149 20.90 19.26 18.55
C PHE A 149 22.21 18.47 18.49
N PRO A 150 22.72 17.98 19.63
CA PRO A 150 23.90 17.13 19.63
C PRO A 150 23.69 15.80 18.86
N PRO A 151 24.74 15.18 18.31
CA PRO A 151 24.63 13.94 17.56
C PRO A 151 23.93 12.80 18.31
N GLU A 152 24.11 12.71 19.62
CA GLU A 152 23.44 11.72 20.47
C GLU A 152 21.91 11.90 20.53
N ILE A 153 21.42 13.13 20.43
CA ILE A 153 19.98 13.43 20.36
C ILE A 153 19.42 12.99 19.00
N ILE A 154 20.16 13.27 17.92
CA ILE A 154 19.77 12.91 16.56
C ILE A 154 19.76 11.39 16.39
N ALA A 155 20.76 10.69 16.93
CA ALA A 155 20.79 9.22 16.96
C ALA A 155 19.57 8.65 17.70
N ASN A 156 19.20 9.24 18.85
CA ASN A 156 18.05 8.80 19.62
C ASN A 156 16.71 9.07 18.90
N LEU A 157 16.61 10.18 18.15
CA LEU A 157 15.45 10.46 17.28
C LEU A 157 15.37 9.46 16.12
N GLN A 158 16.49 9.19 15.45
CA GLN A 158 16.56 8.24 14.33
C GLN A 158 16.17 6.83 14.78
N GLN A 159 16.69 6.37 15.92
CA GLN A 159 16.40 5.04 16.47
C GLN A 159 14.92 4.90 16.85
N GLU A 160 14.32 5.93 17.46
CA GLU A 160 12.93 5.88 17.93
C GLU A 160 11.92 5.95 16.78
N PHE A 161 12.18 6.79 15.78
CA PHE A 161 11.21 7.12 14.74
C PHE A 161 11.57 6.56 13.36
N GLY A 162 12.66 5.79 13.25
CA GLY A 162 13.08 5.12 12.02
C GLY A 162 13.36 6.07 10.84
N GLY A 163 13.66 7.34 11.12
CA GLY A 163 13.84 8.38 10.10
C GLY A 163 12.53 8.97 9.56
N HIS A 164 11.39 8.76 10.22
CA HIS A 164 10.12 9.34 9.79
C HIS A 164 10.12 10.87 10.01
N PRO A 165 10.03 11.70 8.94
CA PRO A 165 10.16 13.16 9.06
C PRO A 165 9.11 13.78 9.97
N PHE A 166 7.85 13.36 9.83
CA PHE A 166 6.73 13.90 10.61
C PHE A 166 6.93 13.70 12.12
N PHE A 167 7.10 12.46 12.60
CA PHE A 167 7.29 12.18 14.03
C PHE A 167 8.52 12.89 14.60
N THR A 168 9.64 12.86 13.87
CA THR A 168 10.86 13.57 14.28
C THR A 168 10.59 15.06 14.45
N ARG A 169 9.94 15.70 13.48
CA ARG A 169 9.59 17.13 13.53
C ARG A 169 8.60 17.45 14.64
N GLN A 170 7.64 16.58 14.92
CA GLN A 170 6.68 16.78 16.01
C GLN A 170 7.38 16.77 17.37
N VAL A 171 8.30 15.83 17.60
CA VAL A 171 9.10 15.83 18.84
C VAL A 171 10.02 17.05 18.91
N CYS A 172 10.70 17.42 17.82
CA CYS A 172 11.52 18.64 17.79
C CYS A 172 10.69 19.92 18.05
N SER A 173 9.45 19.97 17.54
CA SER A 173 8.50 21.06 17.82
C SER A 173 8.11 21.08 19.30
N LYS A 174 7.88 19.92 19.91
CA LYS A 174 7.66 19.81 21.37
C LYS A 174 8.87 20.27 22.17
N ILE A 175 10.08 19.86 21.78
CA ILE A 175 11.33 20.35 22.37
C ILE A 175 11.40 21.87 22.32
N HIS A 176 11.10 22.48 21.17
CA HIS A 176 11.07 23.93 21.04
C HIS A 176 10.10 24.61 22.01
N GLN A 177 8.90 24.06 22.17
CA GLN A 177 7.85 24.58 23.05
C GLN A 177 8.27 24.55 24.53
N ILE A 178 8.98 23.50 24.96
CA ILE A 178 9.37 23.32 26.37
C ILE A 178 10.77 23.86 26.70
N ALA A 179 11.58 24.18 25.69
CA ALA A 179 12.93 24.69 25.86
C ALA A 179 12.93 26.15 26.39
N SER A 180 13.98 26.51 27.12
CA SER A 180 14.15 27.86 27.70
C SER A 180 13.99 28.99 26.68
N VAL A 181 13.46 30.14 27.09
CA VAL A 181 13.35 31.32 26.22
C VAL A 181 14.71 31.92 25.87
N SER A 182 15.73 31.71 26.71
CA SER A 182 17.11 32.15 26.43
C SER A 182 17.76 31.21 25.40
N ARG A 183 18.11 31.76 24.24
CA ARG A 183 18.61 31.03 23.06
C ARG A 183 20.06 31.47 22.73
N PRO A 184 20.92 30.60 22.18
CA PRO A 184 20.63 29.23 21.75
C PRO A 184 20.50 28.24 22.92
N VAL A 185 19.70 27.18 22.74
CA VAL A 185 19.57 26.09 23.71
C VAL A 185 20.16 24.82 23.12
N ARG A 186 21.16 24.26 23.80
CA ARG A 186 21.64 22.91 23.53
C ARG A 186 20.66 21.90 24.11
N VAL A 187 20.09 21.07 23.23
CA VAL A 187 19.09 20.07 23.59
C VAL A 187 19.75 18.95 24.39
N SER A 188 19.22 18.66 25.58
CA SER A 188 19.69 17.58 26.44
C SER A 188 18.79 16.34 26.31
N LEU A 189 19.30 15.17 26.74
CA LEU A 189 18.52 13.93 26.80
C LEU A 189 17.29 14.07 27.71
N ALA A 190 17.39 14.83 28.80
CA ALA A 190 16.27 15.10 29.69
C ALA A 190 15.16 15.90 28.98
N LEU A 191 15.54 16.89 28.17
CA LEU A 191 14.58 17.69 27.39
C LEU A 191 13.91 16.84 26.31
N LEU A 192 14.69 16.02 25.61
CA LEU A 192 14.18 15.05 24.63
C LEU A 192 13.18 14.07 25.27
N SER A 193 13.55 13.48 26.41
CA SER A 193 12.70 12.53 27.13
C SER A 193 11.36 13.15 27.52
N ARG A 194 11.36 14.38 28.06
CA ARG A 194 10.14 15.11 28.38
C ARG A 194 9.26 15.36 27.15
N ALA A 195 9.87 15.81 26.05
CA ALA A 195 9.14 16.06 24.80
C ALA A 195 8.53 14.76 24.22
N LYS A 196 9.25 13.63 24.31
CA LYS A 196 8.73 12.31 23.92
C LYS A 196 7.51 11.91 24.77
N THR A 197 7.60 12.08 26.09
CA THR A 197 6.46 11.79 26.99
C THR A 197 5.24 12.64 26.66
N GLU A 198 5.42 13.95 26.41
CA GLU A 198 4.31 14.83 26.01
C GLU A 198 3.72 14.48 24.64
N PHE A 199 4.52 13.93 23.72
CA PHE A 199 4.07 13.54 22.38
C PHE A 199 3.47 12.14 22.34
N GLN A 200 3.72 11.29 23.34
CA GLN A 200 3.38 9.86 23.32
C GLN A 200 1.91 9.58 22.97
N GLY A 201 0.96 10.31 23.58
CA GLY A 201 -0.46 10.11 23.29
C GLY A 201 -0.84 10.42 21.83
N GLN A 202 -0.24 11.46 21.24
CA GLN A 202 -0.45 11.80 19.82
C GLN A 202 0.21 10.76 18.91
N LEU A 203 1.43 10.35 19.24
CA LEU A 203 2.13 9.29 18.52
C LEU A 203 1.30 8.00 18.49
N GLU A 204 0.75 7.59 19.63
CA GLU A 204 -0.11 6.40 19.72
C GLU A 204 -1.34 6.51 18.80
N GLN A 205 -1.96 7.68 18.72
CA GLN A 205 -3.09 7.90 17.82
C GLN A 205 -2.67 7.81 16.34
N TYR A 206 -1.60 8.51 15.95
CA TYR A 206 -1.13 8.47 14.55
C TYR A 206 -0.75 7.06 14.10
N LEU A 207 -0.02 6.33 14.95
CA LEU A 207 0.39 4.97 14.65
C LEU A 207 -0.82 4.01 14.62
N ARG A 208 -1.83 4.23 15.48
CA ARG A 208 -3.11 3.51 15.39
C ARG A 208 -3.78 3.76 14.05
N ASP A 209 -3.88 5.00 13.61
CA ASP A 209 -4.52 5.36 12.34
C ASP A 209 -3.82 4.68 11.15
N ILE A 210 -2.48 4.63 11.15
CA ILE A 210 -1.68 3.91 10.12
C ILE A 210 -2.02 2.41 10.13
N VAL A 211 -2.05 1.79 11.32
CA VAL A 211 -2.32 0.36 11.45
C VAL A 211 -3.76 0.01 11.09
N GLU A 212 -4.72 0.87 11.46
CA GLU A 212 -6.14 0.70 11.08
C GLU A 212 -6.33 0.88 9.58
N HIS A 213 -5.64 1.85 8.97
CA HIS A 213 -5.64 2.01 7.52
C HIS A 213 -5.11 0.75 6.81
N LEU A 214 -3.99 0.20 7.27
CA LEU A 214 -3.46 -1.08 6.77
C LEU A 214 -4.47 -2.21 6.96
N ARG A 215 -5.10 -2.31 8.13
CA ARG A 215 -6.12 -3.33 8.41
C ARG A 215 -7.32 -3.21 7.48
N ASP A 216 -7.77 -2.00 7.18
CA ASP A 216 -9.03 -1.79 6.46
C ASP A 216 -8.83 -1.85 4.94
N ASN A 217 -7.63 -1.51 4.43
CA ASN A 217 -7.33 -1.44 2.99
C ASN A 217 -6.35 -2.52 2.49
N TYR A 218 -5.42 -2.95 3.34
CA TYR A 218 -4.31 -3.86 3.02
C TYR A 218 -4.24 -5.00 4.02
N PHE A 219 -5.38 -5.66 4.17
CA PHE A 219 -5.60 -6.56 5.28
C PHE A 219 -4.57 -7.74 5.28
N ASN A 220 -4.02 -8.10 4.10
CA ASN A 220 -3.09 -9.20 3.81
C ASN A 220 -1.77 -8.92 4.51
N GLU A 221 -1.34 -7.69 4.39
CA GLU A 221 -0.10 -7.16 4.91
C GLU A 221 -0.18 -6.91 6.41
N PHE A 222 -1.30 -6.37 6.88
CA PHE A 222 -1.58 -6.26 8.32
C PHE A 222 -1.44 -7.62 9.02
N CYS A 223 -1.82 -8.67 8.32
CA CYS A 223 -1.70 -10.04 8.74
C CYS A 223 -0.24 -10.48 8.92
N VAL A 224 0.62 -10.23 7.94
CA VAL A 224 2.06 -10.51 8.07
C VAL A 224 2.66 -9.78 9.28
N LEU A 225 2.28 -8.51 9.51
CA LEU A 225 2.73 -7.76 10.69
C LEU A 225 2.34 -8.41 12.02
N ARG A 226 1.14 -8.99 12.09
CA ARG A 226 0.68 -9.67 13.30
C ARG A 226 1.48 -10.95 13.57
N ALA A 227 1.82 -11.75 12.55
CA ALA A 227 2.65 -12.96 12.72
C ALA A 227 3.98 -12.60 13.36
N VAL A 228 4.60 -11.54 12.84
CA VAL A 228 5.89 -11.02 13.33
C VAL A 228 5.81 -10.62 14.81
N VAL A 229 4.69 -10.05 15.22
CA VAL A 229 4.43 -9.65 16.61
C VAL A 229 4.16 -10.86 17.52
N GLU A 230 3.53 -11.90 17.01
CA GLU A 230 3.27 -13.17 17.70
C GLU A 230 4.49 -14.10 17.76
N GLY A 231 5.60 -13.72 17.10
CA GLY A 231 6.89 -14.39 17.17
C GLY A 231 7.30 -15.11 15.88
N ASP A 232 6.45 -15.13 14.86
CA ASP A 232 6.72 -15.74 13.56
C ASP A 232 7.20 -14.68 12.54
N LYS A 233 8.51 -14.62 12.35
CA LYS A 233 9.16 -13.71 11.38
C LYS A 233 9.41 -14.35 10.01
N SER A 234 9.12 -15.64 9.87
CA SER A 234 9.49 -16.41 8.68
C SER A 234 8.77 -15.88 7.44
N GLU A 235 7.46 -15.65 7.57
CA GLU A 235 6.58 -15.15 6.50
C GLU A 235 7.01 -13.74 6.02
N LEU A 236 7.36 -12.83 6.94
CA LEU A 236 7.81 -11.49 6.57
C LEU A 236 9.13 -11.52 5.78
N THR A 237 10.07 -12.36 6.22
CA THR A 237 11.38 -12.48 5.57
C THR A 237 11.28 -13.16 4.22
N GLU A 238 10.43 -14.19 4.11
CA GLU A 238 10.15 -14.87 2.84
C GLU A 238 9.52 -13.91 1.83
N TYR A 239 8.46 -13.18 2.22
CA TYR A 239 7.83 -12.21 1.33
C TYR A 239 8.80 -11.09 0.96
N GLY A 240 9.56 -10.54 1.90
CA GLY A 240 10.51 -9.47 1.57
C GLY A 240 11.60 -9.88 0.58
N ASN A 241 12.04 -11.15 0.59
CA ASN A 241 13.09 -11.65 -0.29
C ASN A 241 12.56 -12.17 -1.64
N GLU A 242 11.44 -12.88 -1.65
CA GLU A 242 10.99 -13.66 -2.81
C GLU A 242 9.72 -13.07 -3.46
N ALA A 243 8.90 -12.31 -2.72
CA ALA A 243 7.64 -11.72 -3.21
C ALA A 243 7.35 -10.34 -2.56
N PRO A 244 8.22 -9.33 -2.75
CA PRO A 244 8.11 -8.05 -2.05
C PRO A 244 6.83 -7.28 -2.40
N ASP A 245 6.17 -7.61 -3.51
CA ASP A 245 4.85 -7.11 -3.91
C ASP A 245 3.74 -7.49 -2.93
N LEU A 246 3.91 -8.53 -2.11
CA LEU A 246 2.94 -8.93 -1.10
C LEU A 246 3.02 -8.12 0.20
N ILE A 247 4.11 -7.37 0.39
CA ILE A 247 4.36 -6.51 1.56
C ILE A 247 4.82 -5.10 1.15
N ASP A 248 4.49 -4.69 -0.07
CA ASP A 248 5.01 -3.47 -0.65
C ASP A 248 4.47 -2.21 0.05
N HIS A 249 3.27 -2.25 0.64
CA HIS A 249 2.75 -1.18 1.49
C HIS A 249 3.42 -1.18 2.86
N LEU A 250 3.74 -2.33 3.45
CA LEU A 250 4.51 -2.38 4.70
C LEU A 250 5.87 -1.72 4.57
N ILE A 251 6.57 -2.01 3.46
CA ILE A 251 7.86 -1.37 3.15
C ILE A 251 7.64 0.09 2.78
N GLY A 252 6.65 0.36 1.92
CA GLY A 252 6.33 1.68 1.38
C GLY A 252 5.90 2.70 2.41
N TYR A 253 5.08 2.31 3.39
CA TYR A 253 4.69 3.14 4.53
C TYR A 253 5.77 3.21 5.62
N GLY A 254 6.91 2.54 5.43
CA GLY A 254 8.02 2.55 6.39
C GLY A 254 7.72 1.79 7.68
N VAL A 255 6.74 0.88 7.67
CA VAL A 255 6.39 0.03 8.82
C VAL A 255 7.41 -1.09 8.99
N VAL A 256 7.88 -1.63 7.87
CA VAL A 256 8.90 -2.68 7.79
C VAL A 256 10.16 -2.14 7.13
N GLU A 257 11.30 -2.72 7.50
CA GLU A 257 12.57 -2.49 6.82
C GLU A 257 13.36 -3.79 6.63
N ARG A 258 14.23 -3.78 5.61
CA ARG A 258 15.21 -4.84 5.40
C ARG A 258 16.43 -4.61 6.29
N ARG A 259 16.87 -5.64 7.01
CA ARG A 259 18.08 -5.67 7.83
C ARG A 259 18.97 -6.83 7.39
N GLY A 260 19.88 -6.55 6.47
CA GLY A 260 20.71 -7.60 5.85
C GLY A 260 19.85 -8.53 4.98
N GLU A 261 19.80 -9.81 5.33
CA GLU A 261 18.97 -10.82 4.66
C GLU A 261 17.57 -10.96 5.27
N ASP A 262 17.33 -10.35 6.43
CA ASP A 262 16.06 -10.45 7.15
C ASP A 262 15.21 -9.17 7.00
N PHE A 263 13.93 -9.27 7.38
CA PHE A 263 13.02 -8.14 7.48
C PHE A 263 12.51 -7.99 8.92
N ASP A 264 12.35 -6.75 9.39
CA ASP A 264 11.83 -6.47 10.73
C ASP A 264 10.93 -5.23 10.74
N ILE A 265 10.14 -5.08 11.82
CA ILE A 265 9.39 -3.86 12.08
C ILE A 265 10.40 -2.73 12.36
N ARG A 266 10.25 -1.60 11.65
CA ARG A 266 11.25 -0.54 11.61
C ARG A 266 11.57 0.06 12.98
N PHE A 267 10.57 0.29 13.82
CA PHE A 267 10.77 0.91 15.13
C PHE A 267 9.77 0.44 16.20
N ASP A 268 10.22 0.47 17.46
CA ASP A 268 9.57 -0.19 18.60
C ASP A 268 8.17 0.36 18.93
N ALA A 269 7.92 1.65 18.65
CA ALA A 269 6.62 2.27 18.93
C ALA A 269 5.48 1.61 18.11
N ILE A 270 5.72 1.28 16.84
CA ILE A 270 4.76 0.54 16.01
C ILE A 270 4.52 -0.86 16.57
N LYS A 271 5.60 -1.57 16.93
CA LYS A 271 5.53 -2.94 17.47
C LYS A 271 4.66 -3.00 18.72
N SER A 272 4.84 -2.03 19.63
CA SER A 272 4.08 -1.92 20.88
C SER A 272 2.58 -1.71 20.63
N ILE A 273 2.22 -0.92 19.61
CA ILE A 273 0.83 -0.65 19.25
C ILE A 273 0.19 -1.85 18.59
N LEU A 274 0.91 -2.53 17.70
CA LEU A 274 0.45 -3.79 17.09
C LEU A 274 0.17 -4.84 18.18
N GLN A 275 1.06 -5.01 19.16
CA GLN A 275 0.86 -5.93 20.30
C GLN A 275 -0.43 -5.64 21.08
N ARG A 276 -0.68 -4.37 21.39
CA ARG A 276 -1.89 -3.94 22.10
C ARG A 276 -3.16 -4.17 21.28
N LEU A 277 -3.11 -3.89 19.98
CA LEU A 277 -4.23 -4.12 19.07
C LEU A 277 -4.58 -5.61 18.95
N VAL A 278 -3.56 -6.46 18.78
CA VAL A 278 -3.71 -7.92 18.73
C VAL A 278 -4.32 -8.46 20.02
N SER A 279 -3.88 -7.95 21.18
CA SER A 279 -4.38 -8.37 22.50
C SER A 279 -5.82 -7.93 22.79
N SER A 280 -6.28 -6.81 22.18
CA SER A 280 -7.57 -6.19 22.49
C SER A 280 -8.75 -6.71 21.65
N ASN A 281 -8.50 -7.32 20.49
CA ASN A 281 -9.54 -7.83 19.61
C ASN A 281 -9.86 -9.31 19.93
N SER A 282 -10.91 -9.52 20.71
CA SER A 282 -11.49 -10.83 21.02
C SER A 282 -12.04 -11.53 19.77
N GLU A 283 -11.36 -12.61 19.39
CA GLU A 283 -11.80 -13.89 18.79
C GLU A 283 -12.98 -13.98 17.80
N SER A 284 -14.12 -13.29 17.95
CA SER A 284 -15.39 -13.70 17.31
C SER A 284 -15.44 -13.48 15.79
N ARG A 285 -15.17 -12.27 15.30
CA ARG A 285 -15.18 -11.94 13.86
C ARG A 285 -14.00 -12.56 13.11
N TRP A 286 -12.93 -12.87 13.84
CA TRP A 286 -11.67 -13.40 13.31
C TRP A 286 -11.66 -14.93 13.25
N ALA A 287 -12.24 -15.61 14.24
CA ALA A 287 -12.46 -17.06 14.22
C ALA A 287 -13.40 -17.47 13.08
N GLU A 288 -14.42 -16.66 12.77
CA GLU A 288 -15.33 -16.94 11.66
C GLU A 288 -14.61 -16.88 10.31
N ILE A 289 -13.73 -15.90 10.09
CA ILE A 289 -13.01 -15.76 8.82
C ILE A 289 -11.88 -16.79 8.70
N SER A 290 -11.19 -17.10 9.81
CA SER A 290 -10.20 -18.19 9.85
C SER A 290 -10.84 -19.55 9.53
N ARG A 291 -12.03 -19.83 10.07
CA ARG A 291 -12.80 -21.05 9.80
C ARG A 291 -13.14 -21.19 8.31
N ARG A 292 -13.73 -20.14 7.70
CA ARG A 292 -14.08 -20.12 6.27
C ARG A 292 -12.87 -20.36 5.36
N ARG A 293 -11.69 -19.86 5.76
CA ARG A 293 -10.46 -20.04 5.02
C ARG A 293 -9.92 -21.47 5.10
N ASN A 294 -9.92 -22.07 6.29
CA ASN A 294 -9.49 -23.46 6.46
C ASN A 294 -10.39 -24.42 5.65
N ASP A 295 -11.70 -24.17 5.64
CA ASP A 295 -12.65 -24.95 4.83
C ASP A 295 -12.34 -24.83 3.32
N LEU A 296 -11.94 -23.63 2.87
CA LEU A 296 -11.59 -23.39 1.48
C LEU A 296 -10.26 -24.01 1.08
N GLU A 297 -9.24 -23.91 1.93
CA GLU A 297 -7.93 -24.53 1.68
C GLU A 297 -8.08 -26.05 1.55
N VAL A 298 -8.82 -26.69 2.46
CA VAL A 298 -9.16 -28.11 2.40
C VAL A 298 -9.87 -28.44 1.08
N SER A 299 -10.81 -27.58 0.65
CA SER A 299 -11.50 -27.75 -0.63
C SER A 299 -10.58 -27.62 -1.84
N ILE A 300 -9.63 -26.69 -1.82
CA ILE A 300 -8.61 -26.51 -2.88
C ILE A 300 -7.69 -27.73 -2.94
N ARG A 301 -7.20 -28.21 -1.80
CA ARG A 301 -6.34 -29.40 -1.70
C ARG A 301 -7.02 -30.64 -2.24
N ILE A 302 -8.28 -30.87 -1.88
CA ILE A 302 -9.09 -31.97 -2.42
C ILE A 302 -9.23 -31.85 -3.94
N ALA A 303 -9.51 -30.65 -4.46
CA ALA A 303 -9.65 -30.41 -5.89
C ALA A 303 -8.34 -30.67 -6.66
N LEU A 304 -7.21 -30.16 -6.16
CA LEU A 304 -5.88 -30.36 -6.75
C LEU A 304 -5.42 -31.81 -6.65
N TYR A 305 -5.73 -32.49 -5.54
CA TYR A 305 -5.48 -33.93 -5.41
C TYR A 305 -6.26 -34.74 -6.43
N HIS A 306 -7.58 -34.50 -6.59
CA HIS A 306 -8.36 -35.18 -7.61
C HIS A 306 -7.88 -34.87 -9.03
N TRP A 307 -7.48 -33.63 -9.30
CA TRP A 307 -6.85 -33.27 -10.56
C TRP A 307 -5.56 -34.06 -10.80
N SER A 308 -4.68 -34.12 -9.81
CA SER A 308 -3.38 -34.82 -9.91
C SER A 308 -3.51 -36.32 -10.22
N ARG A 309 -4.64 -36.96 -9.85
CA ARG A 309 -4.93 -38.35 -10.18
C ARG A 309 -5.35 -38.58 -11.63
N ASN A 310 -5.70 -37.53 -12.35
CA ASN A 310 -6.18 -37.58 -13.74
C ASN A 310 -5.12 -37.11 -14.75
N VAL A 311 -3.89 -36.87 -14.31
CA VAL A 311 -2.76 -36.47 -15.16
C VAL A 311 -1.64 -37.50 -15.09
N SER A 312 -0.79 -37.57 -16.12
CA SER A 312 0.36 -38.47 -16.11
C SER A 312 1.43 -38.01 -15.12
N ALA A 313 2.32 -38.91 -14.70
CA ALA A 313 3.43 -38.58 -13.81
C ALA A 313 4.35 -37.48 -14.38
N GLU A 314 4.57 -37.49 -15.69
CA GLU A 314 5.33 -36.45 -16.40
C GLU A 314 4.62 -35.08 -16.34
N GLN A 315 3.31 -35.07 -16.60
CA GLN A 315 2.51 -33.84 -16.53
C GLN A 315 2.44 -33.28 -15.12
N TRP A 316 2.33 -34.16 -14.12
CA TRP A 316 2.37 -33.78 -12.72
C TRP A 316 3.71 -33.12 -12.35
N HIS A 317 4.83 -33.73 -12.73
CA HIS A 317 6.15 -33.19 -12.45
C HIS A 317 6.36 -31.82 -13.13
N GLU A 318 5.92 -31.67 -14.38
CA GLU A 318 6.00 -30.39 -15.11
C GLU A 318 5.19 -29.29 -14.40
N VAL A 319 3.96 -29.59 -13.98
CA VAL A 319 3.15 -28.62 -13.24
C VAL A 319 3.74 -28.33 -11.86
N LEU A 320 4.20 -29.34 -11.13
CA LEU A 320 4.84 -29.17 -9.82
C LEU A 320 6.07 -28.26 -9.91
N SER A 321 6.94 -28.48 -10.91
CA SER A 321 8.15 -27.67 -11.12
C SER A 321 7.88 -26.25 -11.65
N SER A 322 6.77 -26.05 -12.36
CA SER A 322 6.40 -24.74 -12.92
C SER A 322 5.50 -23.91 -12.02
N SER A 323 4.79 -24.54 -11.08
CA SER A 323 3.93 -23.88 -10.10
C SER A 323 4.65 -23.51 -8.80
N LEU A 324 5.87 -24.03 -8.58
CA LEU A 324 6.71 -23.72 -7.42
C LEU A 324 8.00 -23.03 -7.85
N THR A 325 8.62 -22.26 -6.95
CA THR A 325 9.97 -21.73 -7.18
C THR A 325 11.01 -22.85 -7.07
N GLY A 326 12.17 -22.68 -7.72
CA GLY A 326 13.23 -23.70 -7.72
C GLY A 326 13.66 -24.12 -6.30
N LYS A 327 13.91 -23.16 -5.40
CA LYS A 327 14.22 -23.45 -3.99
C LYS A 327 13.10 -24.20 -3.27
N ARG A 328 11.83 -23.86 -3.53
CA ARG A 328 10.67 -24.53 -2.91
C ARG A 328 10.54 -25.95 -3.40
N PHE A 329 10.69 -26.16 -4.70
CA PHE A 329 10.68 -27.49 -5.31
C PHE A 329 11.82 -28.36 -4.75
N ASP A 330 13.04 -27.82 -4.68
CA ASP A 330 14.23 -28.53 -4.16
C ASP A 330 14.12 -28.84 -2.65
N GLY A 331 13.37 -28.02 -1.91
CA GLY A 331 13.10 -28.21 -0.48
C GLY A 331 12.00 -29.22 -0.16
N LEU A 332 11.31 -29.78 -1.17
CA LEU A 332 10.27 -30.77 -0.95
C LEU A 332 10.88 -32.13 -0.56
N THR A 333 10.40 -32.69 0.54
CA THR A 333 10.76 -34.05 0.98
C THR A 333 10.08 -35.14 0.16
N THR A 334 9.06 -34.79 -0.62
CA THR A 334 8.27 -35.70 -1.46
C THR A 334 7.61 -34.95 -2.60
N THR A 335 7.43 -35.64 -3.72
CA THR A 335 6.67 -35.14 -4.88
C THR A 335 5.31 -35.83 -5.01
N GLU A 336 4.94 -36.69 -4.06
CA GLU A 336 3.69 -37.46 -4.09
C GLU A 336 2.47 -36.54 -3.84
N PRO A 337 1.49 -36.49 -4.76
CA PRO A 337 0.33 -35.61 -4.60
C PRO A 337 -0.47 -35.87 -3.31
N SER A 338 -0.52 -37.12 -2.85
CA SER A 338 -1.21 -37.50 -1.60
C SER A 338 -0.54 -36.90 -0.36
N ALA A 339 0.77 -36.69 -0.40
CA ALA A 339 1.51 -36.05 0.67
C ALA A 339 1.47 -34.52 0.52
N LEU A 340 1.68 -34.01 -0.70
CA LEU A 340 1.68 -32.57 -0.99
C LEU A 340 0.32 -31.89 -0.72
N PHE A 341 -0.79 -32.58 -0.99
CA PHE A 341 -2.14 -32.05 -0.75
C PHE A 341 -2.80 -32.65 0.50
N SER A 342 -2.03 -33.30 1.37
CA SER A 342 -2.53 -33.79 2.67
C SER A 342 -3.14 -32.65 3.48
N SER A 343 -4.30 -32.89 4.10
CA SER A 343 -4.94 -31.94 5.01
C SER A 343 -4.29 -31.89 6.39
N ARG A 344 -3.37 -32.82 6.71
CA ARG A 344 -2.73 -32.92 8.03
C ARG A 344 -1.25 -32.56 8.02
N GLU A 345 -0.53 -32.92 6.96
CA GLU A 345 0.95 -32.86 6.91
C GLU A 345 1.47 -32.40 5.54
N SER A 346 0.82 -31.40 4.94
CA SER A 346 1.28 -30.84 3.68
C SER A 346 2.49 -29.90 3.87
N PRO A 347 3.57 -30.04 3.08
CA PRO A 347 4.68 -29.07 3.05
C PRO A 347 4.38 -27.81 2.21
N LEU A 348 3.25 -27.78 1.49
CA LEU A 348 2.84 -26.67 0.62
C LEU A 348 2.06 -25.58 1.39
N TYR A 349 2.43 -24.32 1.14
CA TYR A 349 1.73 -23.14 1.64
C TYR A 349 0.52 -22.78 0.75
N LEU A 350 -0.36 -21.89 1.23
CA LEU A 350 -1.49 -21.42 0.44
C LEU A 350 -1.04 -20.71 -0.85
N SER A 351 0.09 -19.99 -0.82
CA SER A 351 0.72 -19.38 -1.99
C SER A 351 1.08 -20.42 -3.06
N ASP A 352 1.64 -21.56 -2.64
CA ASP A 352 1.93 -22.69 -3.51
C ASP A 352 0.63 -23.21 -4.16
N LEU A 353 -0.43 -23.42 -3.37
CA LEU A 353 -1.75 -23.85 -3.87
C LEU A 353 -2.34 -22.88 -4.88
N LEU A 354 -2.17 -21.57 -4.67
CA LEU A 354 -2.57 -20.55 -5.63
C LEU A 354 -1.71 -20.58 -6.91
N GLY A 355 -0.42 -20.91 -6.80
CA GLY A 355 0.47 -21.17 -7.92
C GLY A 355 0.01 -22.34 -8.79
N PHE A 356 -0.50 -23.42 -8.18
CA PHE A 356 -1.18 -24.49 -8.91
C PHE A 356 -2.45 -24.01 -9.58
N LEU A 357 -3.31 -23.26 -8.88
CA LEU A 357 -4.56 -22.76 -9.44
C LEU A 357 -4.37 -21.75 -10.57
N LYS A 358 -3.21 -21.10 -10.68
CA LYS A 358 -2.85 -20.20 -11.79
C LYS A 358 -2.26 -20.93 -13.00
N ASN A 359 -1.87 -22.20 -12.84
CA ASN A 359 -1.31 -22.98 -13.94
C ASN A 359 -2.38 -23.27 -15.00
N GLU A 360 -2.09 -22.99 -16.26
CA GLU A 360 -3.05 -23.12 -17.37
C GLU A 360 -3.66 -24.52 -17.48
N ARG A 361 -2.88 -25.57 -17.16
CA ARG A 361 -3.34 -26.96 -17.23
C ARG A 361 -4.28 -27.33 -16.08
N VAL A 362 -4.06 -26.75 -14.91
CA VAL A 362 -4.95 -26.90 -13.74
C VAL A 362 -6.24 -26.11 -13.97
N LEU A 363 -6.13 -24.91 -14.56
CA LEU A 363 -7.26 -24.04 -14.87
C LEU A 363 -8.28 -24.68 -15.82
N VAL A 364 -7.82 -25.47 -16.80
CA VAL A 364 -8.69 -26.20 -17.74
C VAL A 364 -9.54 -27.26 -17.02
N TYR A 365 -8.96 -27.96 -16.04
CA TYR A 365 -9.67 -29.00 -15.27
C TYR A 365 -10.81 -28.45 -14.40
N LEU A 366 -10.69 -27.20 -13.93
CA LEU A 366 -11.72 -26.58 -13.07
C LEU A 366 -13.03 -26.27 -13.82
N GLY A 367 -13.04 -26.33 -15.16
CA GLY A 367 -14.25 -26.33 -15.99
C GLY A 367 -15.24 -25.19 -15.69
N ALA A 368 -16.53 -25.51 -15.50
CA ALA A 368 -17.58 -24.53 -15.20
C ALA A 368 -17.42 -23.84 -13.82
N ARG A 369 -16.59 -24.39 -12.93
CA ARG A 369 -16.24 -23.75 -11.65
C ARG A 369 -15.17 -22.67 -11.83
N ARG A 370 -14.56 -22.52 -13.01
CA ARG A 370 -13.57 -21.49 -13.34
C ARG A 370 -14.05 -20.09 -12.96
N SER A 371 -15.26 -19.71 -13.36
CA SER A 371 -15.79 -18.36 -13.08
C SER A 371 -16.10 -18.16 -11.60
N GLN A 372 -16.56 -19.21 -10.91
CA GLN A 372 -16.82 -19.20 -9.47
C GLN A 372 -15.52 -19.19 -8.68
N ILE A 373 -14.51 -19.98 -9.04
CA ILE A 373 -13.21 -20.04 -8.37
C ILE A 373 -12.41 -18.78 -8.65
N VAL A 374 -12.43 -18.23 -9.88
CA VAL A 374 -11.85 -16.89 -10.15
C VAL A 374 -12.60 -15.82 -9.37
N ARG A 375 -13.94 -15.88 -9.29
CA ARG A 375 -14.74 -14.97 -8.47
C ARG A 375 -14.51 -15.16 -6.98
N TYR A 376 -14.30 -16.39 -6.50
CA TYR A 376 -13.94 -16.70 -5.11
C TYR A 376 -12.52 -16.24 -4.84
N ILE A 377 -11.53 -16.50 -5.70
CA ILE A 377 -10.16 -15.95 -5.62
C ILE A 377 -10.19 -14.41 -5.67
N SER A 378 -11.07 -13.81 -6.46
CA SER A 378 -11.25 -12.35 -6.51
C SER A 378 -11.97 -11.82 -5.26
N MET A 379 -12.92 -12.59 -4.70
CA MET A 379 -13.53 -12.33 -3.39
C MET A 379 -12.54 -12.58 -2.26
N LEU A 380 -11.58 -13.49 -2.42
CA LEU A 380 -10.45 -13.69 -1.53
C LEU A 380 -9.45 -12.53 -1.67
N SER A 381 -9.35 -11.88 -2.83
CA SER A 381 -8.63 -10.60 -3.01
C SER A 381 -9.41 -9.39 -2.46
N ILE A 382 -10.69 -9.56 -2.15
CA ILE A 382 -11.57 -8.53 -1.56
C ILE A 382 -11.77 -8.77 -0.04
N ASP A 383 -11.67 -10.01 0.45
CA ASP A 383 -11.92 -10.43 1.85
C ASP A 383 -10.81 -11.31 2.49
N CYS A 384 -9.89 -11.94 1.75
CA CYS A 384 -8.95 -12.96 2.25
C CYS A 384 -7.48 -12.62 2.20
N ALA A 385 -7.25 -11.74 3.14
CA ALA A 385 -6.01 -11.22 3.54
C ALA A 385 -5.60 -11.72 4.95
N ARG A 386 -6.17 -12.85 5.41
CA ARG A 386 -6.20 -13.26 6.84
C ARG A 386 -5.28 -14.47 7.11
N MET A 387 -4.02 -14.21 7.49
CA MET A 387 -2.96 -14.94 8.27
C MET A 387 -2.94 -16.46 8.61
N PRO A 388 -1.74 -17.06 8.88
CA PRO A 388 -1.42 -18.50 9.03
C PRO A 388 -1.97 -19.26 10.25
N MET A 389 -1.69 -20.57 10.26
CA MET A 389 -2.15 -21.64 11.15
C MET A 389 -1.58 -21.60 12.58
N GLN A 390 -2.41 -21.98 13.56
CA GLN A 390 -1.98 -22.84 14.66
C GLN A 390 -2.76 -24.15 14.57
N ILE A 391 -2.02 -25.24 14.43
CA ILE A 391 -2.49 -26.62 14.54
C ILE A 391 -2.60 -26.92 16.04
N ALA A 392 -3.76 -27.43 16.46
CA ALA A 392 -3.89 -28.21 17.69
C ALA A 392 -3.65 -29.69 17.38
#